data_AF-A0A2P4Y0G2-F1
#
_entry.id   AF-A0A2P4Y0G2-F1
#
_cell.length_a   1.000
_cell.length_b   1.000
_cell.length_c   1.000
_cell.angle_alpha   90.00
_cell.angle_beta   90.00
_cell.angle_gamma   90.00
#
_symmetry.space_group_name_H-M   'P 1'
#
loop_
_entity.id
_entity.type
_entity.pdbx_description
1 polymer ?
#
loop_
_entity_poly.entity_id
_entity_poly.type
_entity_poly.pdbx_seq_one_letter_code
_entity_poly.pdbx_strand_id
1 'polypeptide(L)'
;MPNESKDSKDEKAAEKHHAGEPSEAKVHAGLEKAGAKDDPNNFDPENNDLVNKVISFFFDNDEFAHTFEAFAEHHCHAFDLDSDEMKLEYTDIYNEFLALFEQKLEAFIRSQGATVQEFYELVRRAYEIDRQSGTVLCSEILVATADFDVFVLMMRQTKEASLLAKR
;
A
#
# COMPACT_ATOMS: atom_id res chain seq x y z
N MET A 1 24.07 57.10 9.15
CA MET A 1 22.93 57.88 8.61
C MET A 1 23.35 58.36 7.23
N PRO A 2 22.49 58.39 6.19
CA PRO A 2 21.07 58.73 6.27
C PRO A 2 20.11 57.80 5.50
N ASN A 3 18.84 58.06 5.81
CA ASN A 3 17.59 57.51 5.32
C ASN A 3 16.99 58.48 4.27
N GLU A 4 15.81 58.14 3.74
CA GLU A 4 14.89 58.98 2.92
C GLU A 4 15.22 59.07 1.41
N SER A 5 14.27 59.04 0.47
CA SER A 5 13.01 59.80 0.36
C SER A 5 12.12 59.29 -0.79
N LYS A 6 10.85 59.74 -0.76
CA LYS A 6 9.78 59.85 -1.81
C LYS A 6 8.60 58.89 -1.59
N ASP A 7 7.45 59.27 -0.98
CA ASP A 7 6.56 60.45 -1.17
C ASP A 7 6.00 60.46 -2.63
N SER A 8 4.70 60.50 -2.95
CA SER A 8 3.53 61.06 -2.26
C SER A 8 2.19 60.67 -2.95
N LYS A 9 1.08 60.79 -2.19
CA LYS A 9 -0.24 61.39 -2.56
C LYS A 9 -1.15 60.76 -3.65
N ASP A 10 -2.48 60.94 -3.66
CA ASP A 10 -3.58 61.27 -2.72
C ASP A 10 -4.85 61.43 -3.58
N GLU A 11 -6.02 61.46 -2.92
CA GLU A 11 -7.31 62.03 -3.37
C GLU A 11 -8.10 61.35 -4.52
N LYS A 12 -9.45 61.29 -4.57
CA LYS A 12 -10.60 61.61 -3.68
C LYS A 12 -11.90 61.44 -4.49
N ALA A 13 -13.04 61.39 -3.77
CA ALA A 13 -14.43 61.71 -4.18
C ALA A 13 -15.31 60.51 -4.62
N ALA A 14 -16.31 60.07 -3.83
CA ALA A 14 -17.61 60.69 -3.41
C ALA A 14 -18.75 60.39 -4.44
N GLU A 15 -19.70 59.52 -4.09
CA GLU A 15 -21.12 59.81 -3.70
C GLU A 15 -22.07 59.95 -4.93
N LYS A 16 -23.21 59.27 -5.14
CA LYS A 16 -24.47 59.22 -4.37
C LYS A 16 -25.55 58.27 -4.98
N HIS A 17 -26.35 57.63 -4.11
CA HIS A 17 -27.83 57.47 -4.05
C HIS A 17 -28.70 56.70 -5.08
N HIS A 18 -29.41 55.66 -4.61
CA HIS A 18 -30.90 55.51 -4.53
C HIS A 18 -31.24 54.11 -3.93
N ALA A 19 -31.76 53.96 -2.71
CA ALA A 19 -33.15 54.13 -2.23
C ALA A 19 -34.16 53.07 -2.77
N GLY A 20 -34.57 52.15 -1.89
CA GLY A 20 -35.69 51.21 -2.04
C GLY A 20 -35.72 50.16 -0.91
N GLU A 21 -36.53 50.39 0.12
CA GLU A 21 -36.85 49.45 1.23
C GLU A 21 -37.93 48.39 0.80
N PRO A 22 -38.51 47.58 1.72
CA PRO A 22 -37.97 46.33 2.26
C PRO A 22 -38.93 45.14 1.99
N SER A 23 -38.47 43.90 2.13
CA SER A 23 -39.41 42.79 2.31
C SER A 23 -38.80 41.68 3.17
N GLU A 24 -39.57 41.34 4.20
CA GLU A 24 -39.27 40.43 5.29
C GLU A 24 -39.11 38.98 4.82
N ALA A 25 -38.20 38.23 5.45
CA ALA A 25 -38.46 36.95 6.13
C ALA A 25 -37.24 35.98 6.11
N LYS A 26 -36.63 35.86 7.30
CA LYS A 26 -36.43 34.58 8.03
C LYS A 26 -35.34 33.57 7.58
N VAL A 27 -34.33 33.46 8.48
CA VAL A 27 -33.72 32.24 9.07
C VAL A 27 -32.40 31.67 8.50
N HIS A 28 -31.38 31.74 9.38
CA HIS A 28 -30.26 30.82 9.65
C HIS A 28 -28.95 30.86 8.83
N ALA A 29 -27.88 31.23 9.58
CA ALA A 29 -26.60 30.54 9.74
C ALA A 29 -26.02 29.88 8.47
N GLY A 30 -24.95 30.40 7.86
CA GLY A 30 -23.66 30.65 8.50
C GLY A 30 -22.89 29.35 8.65
N LEU A 31 -22.17 28.92 7.60
CA LEU A 31 -20.80 28.41 7.74
C LEU A 31 -20.14 28.24 6.37
N GLU A 32 -19.12 29.05 6.12
CA GLU A 32 -18.01 28.71 5.24
C GLU A 32 -17.26 27.50 5.83
N LYS A 33 -16.88 26.54 4.97
CA LYS A 33 -15.70 25.68 5.17
C LYS A 33 -15.14 25.38 3.78
N ALA A 34 -14.07 26.04 3.33
CA ALA A 34 -12.68 25.99 3.81
C ALA A 34 -12.03 24.62 3.52
N GLY A 35 -10.89 24.70 2.84
CA GLY A 35 -10.17 23.60 2.22
C GLY A 35 -9.91 22.40 3.10
N ALA A 36 -9.87 21.24 2.44
CA ALA A 36 -9.29 20.03 2.98
C ALA A 36 -7.82 20.31 3.34
N LYS A 37 -7.59 20.56 4.63
CA LYS A 37 -6.29 20.36 5.23
C LYS A 37 -6.17 18.85 5.43
N ASP A 38 -5.28 18.23 4.68
CA ASP A 38 -4.76 16.91 4.99
C ASP A 38 -4.08 17.00 6.36
N ASP A 39 -4.82 16.65 7.41
CA ASP A 39 -4.29 16.51 8.76
C ASP A 39 -3.53 15.17 8.80
N PRO A 40 -2.20 15.15 8.95
CA PRO A 40 -1.40 13.92 8.93
C PRO A 40 -1.66 13.01 10.15
N ASN A 41 -2.52 13.45 11.07
CA ASN A 41 -2.83 12.80 12.35
C ASN A 41 -4.23 12.17 12.43
N ASN A 42 -4.98 12.06 11.32
CA ASN A 42 -6.18 11.21 11.30
C ASN A 42 -5.75 9.73 11.22
N PHE A 43 -5.30 9.19 12.36
CA PHE A 43 -4.97 7.79 12.51
C PHE A 43 -6.27 7.01 12.68
N ASP A 44 -6.84 6.57 11.56
CA ASP A 44 -7.97 5.66 11.59
C ASP A 44 -7.53 4.31 12.21
N PRO A 45 -8.11 3.85 13.33
CA PRO A 45 -7.77 2.56 13.89
C PRO A 45 -8.09 1.37 12.95
N GLU A 46 -9.00 1.54 11.98
CA GLU A 46 -9.29 0.52 10.96
C GLU A 46 -8.14 0.34 9.93
N ASN A 47 -7.26 1.33 9.82
CA ASN A 47 -6.15 1.30 8.86
C ASN A 47 -4.96 0.44 9.30
N ASN A 48 -4.70 0.35 10.62
CA ASN A 48 -3.71 -0.61 11.13
C ASN A 48 -4.28 -2.06 11.06
N ASP A 49 -5.60 -2.19 11.17
CA ASP A 49 -6.31 -3.46 11.06
C ASP A 49 -6.18 -4.10 9.66
N LEU A 50 -6.19 -3.32 8.57
CA LEU A 50 -5.97 -3.88 7.23
C LEU A 50 -4.62 -4.59 7.09
N VAL A 51 -3.53 -4.00 7.56
CA VAL A 51 -2.20 -4.61 7.43
C VAL A 51 -2.13 -5.90 8.23
N ASN A 52 -2.68 -5.92 9.44
CA ASN A 52 -2.77 -7.13 10.26
C ASN A 52 -3.62 -8.22 9.60
N LYS A 53 -4.75 -7.85 8.98
CA LYS A 53 -5.59 -8.79 8.22
C LYS A 53 -4.85 -9.41 7.03
N VAL A 54 -4.08 -8.62 6.28
CA VAL A 54 -3.27 -9.12 5.16
C VAL A 54 -2.16 -10.04 5.64
N ILE A 55 -1.51 -9.70 6.75
CA ILE A 55 -0.49 -10.55 7.40
C ILE A 55 -1.11 -11.88 7.84
N SER A 56 -2.24 -11.84 8.57
CA SER A 56 -2.96 -13.06 8.98
C SER A 56 -3.40 -13.87 7.78
N PHE A 57 -3.89 -13.25 6.70
CA PHE A 57 -4.22 -13.97 5.48
C PHE A 57 -3.00 -14.66 4.86
N PHE A 58 -1.83 -14.01 4.84
CA PHE A 58 -0.62 -14.60 4.29
C PHE A 58 -0.10 -15.80 5.10
N PHE A 59 -0.20 -15.76 6.44
CA PHE A 59 0.32 -16.83 7.30
C PHE A 59 -0.69 -17.92 7.67
N ASP A 60 -1.98 -17.57 7.80
CA ASP A 60 -3.00 -18.44 8.37
C ASP A 60 -3.99 -18.99 7.33
N ASN A 61 -3.89 -18.59 6.06
CA ASN A 61 -4.82 -19.06 5.02
C ASN A 61 -4.30 -20.34 4.32
N ASP A 62 -4.89 -21.48 4.68
CA ASP A 62 -4.55 -22.78 4.09
C ASP A 62 -4.77 -22.85 2.57
N GLU A 63 -5.81 -22.20 2.04
CA GLU A 63 -6.09 -22.20 0.59
C GLU A 63 -5.03 -21.39 -0.19
N PHE A 64 -4.58 -20.28 0.38
CA PHE A 64 -3.49 -19.49 -0.14
C PHE A 64 -2.22 -20.33 -0.17
N ALA A 65 -1.81 -20.92 0.96
CA ALA A 65 -0.65 -21.79 1.06
C ALA A 65 -0.71 -22.96 0.06
N HIS A 66 -1.82 -23.70 0.02
CA HIS A 66 -2.02 -24.83 -0.89
C HIS A 66 -1.93 -24.42 -2.37
N THR A 67 -2.35 -23.20 -2.73
CA THR A 67 -2.21 -22.70 -4.10
C THR A 67 -0.73 -22.65 -4.51
N PHE A 68 0.15 -22.14 -3.64
CA PHE A 68 1.59 -22.03 -3.94
C PHE A 68 2.32 -23.35 -3.79
N GLU A 69 1.91 -24.23 -2.87
CA GLU A 69 2.42 -25.61 -2.81
C GLU A 69 2.15 -26.35 -4.11
N ALA A 70 0.91 -26.33 -4.62
CA ALA A 70 0.55 -26.96 -5.88
C ALA A 70 1.30 -26.34 -7.08
N PHE A 71 1.49 -25.02 -7.08
CA PHE A 71 2.30 -24.34 -8.08
C PHE A 71 3.75 -24.84 -8.04
N ALA A 72 4.34 -24.94 -6.85
CA ALA A 72 5.70 -25.39 -6.65
C ALA A 72 5.85 -26.86 -7.07
N GLU A 73 4.94 -27.75 -6.68
CA GLU A 73 4.96 -29.16 -7.08
C GLU A 73 4.95 -29.34 -8.60
N HIS A 74 4.14 -28.54 -9.31
CA HIS A 74 4.03 -28.60 -10.76
C HIS A 74 5.31 -28.14 -11.47
N HIS A 75 5.95 -27.07 -10.98
CA HIS A 75 7.08 -26.43 -11.68
C HIS A 75 8.46 -26.79 -11.11
N CYS A 76 8.55 -27.41 -9.93
CA CYS A 76 9.81 -27.71 -9.26
C CYS A 76 10.75 -28.58 -10.12
N HIS A 77 10.20 -29.39 -11.03
CA HIS A 77 10.99 -30.27 -11.89
C HIS A 77 12.01 -29.55 -12.79
N ALA A 78 11.72 -28.31 -13.19
CA ALA A 78 12.62 -27.48 -14.00
C ALA A 78 13.91 -27.09 -13.24
N PHE A 79 13.87 -27.05 -11.90
CA PHE A 79 14.96 -26.53 -11.08
C PHE A 79 16.02 -27.60 -10.79
N ASP A 80 17.28 -27.29 -11.04
CA ASP A 80 18.39 -28.22 -10.74
C ASP A 80 18.81 -28.15 -9.27
N LEU A 81 19.02 -29.32 -8.65
CA LEU A 81 19.48 -29.43 -7.26
C LEU A 81 21.01 -29.42 -7.15
N ASP A 82 21.71 -29.92 -8.17
CA ASP A 82 23.15 -30.13 -8.17
C ASP A 82 23.95 -28.99 -8.83
N SER A 83 23.26 -27.91 -9.23
CA SER A 83 23.86 -26.78 -9.95
C SER A 83 23.41 -25.45 -9.36
N ASP A 84 24.35 -24.51 -9.20
CA ASP A 84 24.06 -23.12 -8.83
C ASP A 84 23.77 -22.23 -10.05
N GLU A 85 23.70 -22.81 -11.25
CA GLU A 85 23.34 -22.08 -12.47
C GLU A 85 21.88 -21.62 -12.46
N MET A 86 21.68 -20.30 -12.64
CA MET A 86 20.36 -19.68 -12.79
C MET A 86 19.96 -19.68 -14.26
N LYS A 87 19.05 -20.59 -14.64
CA LYS A 87 18.56 -20.70 -16.01
C LYS A 87 17.51 -19.63 -16.31
N LEU A 88 17.41 -19.23 -17.59
CA LEU A 88 16.39 -18.28 -18.05
C LEU A 88 14.96 -18.78 -17.79
N GLU A 89 14.72 -20.09 -17.90
CA GLU A 89 13.41 -20.69 -17.61
C GLU A 89 12.95 -20.46 -16.16
N TYR A 90 13.87 -20.24 -15.21
CA TYR A 90 13.50 -19.93 -13.82
C TYR A 90 12.84 -18.56 -13.73
N THR A 91 13.28 -17.60 -14.54
CA THR A 91 12.69 -16.27 -14.60
C THR A 91 11.27 -16.32 -15.16
N ASP A 92 11.02 -17.16 -16.17
CA ASP A 92 9.68 -17.32 -16.74
C ASP A 92 8.70 -17.87 -15.68
N ILE A 93 9.09 -18.94 -15.00
CA ILE A 93 8.27 -19.54 -13.92
C ILE A 93 8.11 -18.55 -12.75
N TYR A 94 9.15 -17.79 -12.42
CA TYR A 94 9.08 -16.77 -11.37
C TYR A 94 8.08 -15.65 -11.72
N ASN A 95 8.03 -15.20 -12.97
CA ASN A 95 7.05 -14.20 -13.40
C ASN A 95 5.61 -14.74 -13.28
N GLU A 96 5.39 -16.01 -13.58
CA GLU A 96 4.10 -16.67 -13.35
C GLU A 96 3.75 -16.75 -11.85
N PHE A 97 4.71 -17.08 -11.01
CA PHE A 97 4.57 -17.07 -9.56
C PHE A 97 4.20 -15.67 -9.04
N LEU A 98 4.93 -14.63 -9.45
CA LEU A 98 4.66 -13.26 -9.04
C LEU A 98 3.25 -12.81 -9.45
N ALA A 99 2.86 -13.08 -10.69
CA ALA A 99 1.53 -12.72 -11.17
C ALA A 99 0.42 -13.41 -10.34
N LEU A 100 0.59 -14.70 -10.01
CA LEU A 100 -0.33 -15.44 -9.15
C LEU A 100 -0.36 -14.87 -7.74
N PHE A 101 0.81 -14.53 -7.19
CA PHE A 101 0.99 -13.97 -5.86
C PHE A 101 0.29 -12.63 -5.72
N GLU A 102 0.60 -11.69 -6.61
CA GLU A 102 -0.01 -10.37 -6.66
C GLU A 102 -1.52 -10.46 -6.86
N GLN A 103 -1.99 -11.32 -7.77
CA GLN A 103 -3.42 -11.52 -8.00
C GLN A 103 -4.17 -11.98 -6.75
N LYS A 104 -3.62 -12.96 -6.01
CA LYS A 104 -4.26 -13.49 -4.79
C LYS A 104 -4.27 -12.45 -3.67
N LEU A 105 -3.16 -11.73 -3.50
CA LEU A 105 -3.04 -10.69 -2.48
C LEU A 105 -3.95 -9.49 -2.79
N GLU A 106 -3.98 -9.05 -4.04
CA GLU A 106 -4.85 -7.98 -4.51
C GLU A 106 -6.34 -8.35 -4.34
N ALA A 107 -6.72 -9.59 -4.69
CA ALA A 107 -8.08 -10.06 -4.51
C ALA A 107 -8.49 -10.01 -3.02
N PHE A 108 -7.59 -10.41 -2.11
CA PHE A 108 -7.84 -10.31 -0.68
C PHE A 108 -7.96 -8.85 -0.23
N ILE A 109 -7.03 -7.97 -0.60
CA ILE A 109 -7.07 -6.54 -0.23
C ILE A 109 -8.36 -5.89 -0.71
N ARG A 110 -8.78 -6.17 -1.95
CA ARG A 110 -10.04 -5.68 -2.51
C ARG A 110 -11.26 -6.24 -1.77
N SER A 111 -11.21 -7.48 -1.31
CA SER A 111 -12.29 -8.06 -0.50
C SER A 111 -12.46 -7.36 0.86
N GLN A 112 -11.41 -6.71 1.37
CA GLN A 112 -11.45 -5.87 2.57
C GLN A 112 -11.93 -4.44 2.29
N GLY A 113 -12.25 -4.10 1.03
CA GLY A 113 -12.70 -2.76 0.64
C GLY A 113 -11.58 -1.74 0.41
N ALA A 114 -10.33 -2.19 0.29
CA ALA A 114 -9.17 -1.34 0.09
C ALA A 114 -8.48 -1.60 -1.26
N THR A 115 -7.56 -0.71 -1.62
CA THR A 115 -6.68 -0.83 -2.78
C THR A 115 -5.28 -1.25 -2.38
N VAL A 116 -4.53 -1.82 -3.33
CA VAL A 116 -3.12 -2.19 -3.13
C VAL A 116 -2.27 -0.96 -2.78
N GLN A 117 -2.58 0.20 -3.35
CA GLN A 117 -1.88 1.45 -3.06
C GLN A 117 -2.08 1.88 -1.60
N GLU A 118 -3.31 1.83 -1.08
CA GLU A 118 -3.60 2.13 0.32
C GLU A 118 -2.86 1.16 1.25
N PHE A 119 -2.82 -0.14 0.92
CA PHE A 119 -2.02 -1.11 1.68
C PHE A 119 -0.54 -0.73 1.75
N TYR A 120 0.08 -0.34 0.62
CA TYR A 120 1.48 0.11 0.61
C TYR A 120 1.72 1.36 1.46
N GLU A 121 0.82 2.33 1.42
CA GLU A 121 0.90 3.55 2.24
C GLU A 121 0.83 3.22 3.73
N LEU A 122 -0.02 2.26 4.11
CA LEU A 122 -0.14 1.79 5.50
C LEU A 122 1.11 1.07 5.99
N VAL A 123 1.69 0.17 5.18
CA VAL A 123 2.95 -0.49 5.50
C VAL A 123 4.09 0.53 5.66
N ARG A 124 4.18 1.51 4.75
CA ARG A 124 5.19 2.59 4.85
C ARG A 124 5.02 3.39 6.14
N ARG A 125 3.78 3.73 6.51
CA ARG A 125 3.50 4.48 7.73
C ARG A 125 3.85 3.67 8.99
N ALA A 126 3.55 2.37 9.01
CA ALA A 126 3.94 1.48 10.10
C ALA A 126 5.47 1.45 10.30
N TYR A 127 6.22 1.44 9.19
CA TYR A 127 7.69 1.50 9.20
C TYR A 127 8.25 2.80 9.78
N GLU A 128 7.58 3.94 9.54
CA GLU A 128 7.97 5.24 10.09
C GLU A 128 7.68 5.37 11.59
N ILE A 129 6.62 4.71 12.07
CA ILE A 129 6.19 4.74 13.47
C ILE A 129 7.05 3.82 14.34
N ASP A 130 7.17 2.55 13.94
CA ASP A 130 7.91 1.54 14.69
C ASP A 130 8.51 0.47 13.78
N ARG A 131 9.81 0.63 13.49
CA ARG A 131 10.59 -0.31 12.69
C ARG A 131 10.72 -1.70 13.32
N GLN A 132 10.50 -1.85 14.63
CA GLN A 132 10.61 -3.14 15.31
C GLN A 132 9.24 -3.78 15.55
N SER A 133 8.16 -3.17 15.04
CA SER A 133 6.83 -3.73 15.14
C SER A 133 6.72 -5.06 14.40
N GLY A 134 5.89 -5.98 14.91
CA GLY A 134 5.60 -7.25 14.24
C GLY A 134 5.04 -7.06 12.84
N THR A 135 4.26 -5.99 12.62
CA THR A 135 3.73 -5.60 11.31
C THR A 135 4.84 -5.32 10.29
N VAL A 136 5.89 -4.61 10.69
CA VAL A 136 7.05 -4.35 9.82
C VAL A 136 7.78 -5.65 9.50
N LEU A 137 8.09 -6.47 10.50
CA LEU A 137 8.74 -7.75 10.30
C LEU A 137 7.95 -8.66 9.33
N CYS A 138 6.63 -8.77 9.52
CA CYS A 138 5.77 -9.57 8.65
C CYS A 138 5.70 -8.99 7.22
N SER A 139 5.71 -7.66 7.06
CA SER A 139 5.76 -7.04 5.74
C SER A 139 7.09 -7.30 5.02
N GLU A 140 8.21 -7.32 5.76
CA GLU A 140 9.52 -7.69 5.22
C GLU A 140 9.56 -9.16 4.78
N ILE A 141 8.94 -10.06 5.55
CA ILE A 141 8.80 -11.49 5.18
C ILE A 141 7.96 -11.65 3.91
N LEU A 142 6.85 -10.91 3.79
CA LEU A 142 6.01 -10.89 2.58
C LEU A 142 6.83 -10.50 1.35
N VAL A 143 7.62 -9.42 1.44
CA VAL A 143 8.50 -8.97 0.36
C VAL A 143 9.59 -9.99 0.06
N ALA A 144 10.21 -10.57 1.09
CA ALA A 144 11.25 -11.58 0.92
C ALA A 144 10.72 -12.86 0.25
N THR A 145 9.45 -13.21 0.48
CA THR A 145 8.84 -14.40 -0.15
C THR A 145 8.63 -14.19 -1.66
N ALA A 146 8.49 -12.93 -2.08
CA ALA A 146 8.45 -12.55 -3.49
C ALA A 146 9.85 -12.27 -4.07
N ASP A 147 10.95 -12.51 -3.34
CA ASP A 147 12.31 -12.36 -3.87
C ASP A 147 12.71 -13.57 -4.74
N PHE A 148 13.46 -13.32 -5.82
CA PHE A 148 13.84 -14.37 -6.77
C PHE A 148 14.68 -15.47 -6.13
N ASP A 149 15.65 -15.13 -5.27
CA ASP A 149 16.54 -16.13 -4.68
C ASP A 149 15.77 -17.01 -3.67
N VAL A 150 14.86 -16.40 -2.92
CA VAL A 150 13.96 -17.11 -1.99
C VAL A 150 13.02 -18.02 -2.77
N PHE A 151 12.46 -17.55 -3.88
CA PHE A 151 11.63 -18.36 -4.78
C PHE A 151 12.41 -19.57 -5.32
N VAL A 152 13.62 -19.38 -5.86
CA VAL A 152 14.45 -20.48 -6.37
C VAL A 152 14.75 -21.49 -5.27
N LEU A 153 15.07 -21.02 -4.06
CA LEU A 153 15.29 -21.88 -2.90
C LEU A 153 14.05 -22.73 -2.57
N MET A 154 12.87 -22.10 -2.53
CA MET A 154 11.60 -22.81 -2.33
C MET A 154 11.39 -23.90 -3.38
N MET A 155 11.58 -23.60 -4.67
CA MET A 155 11.37 -24.56 -5.75
C MET A 155 12.33 -25.77 -5.67
N ARG A 156 13.60 -25.53 -5.29
CA ARG A 156 14.58 -26.60 -5.07
C ARG A 156 14.18 -27.48 -3.88
N GLN A 157 13.77 -26.88 -2.76
CA GLN A 157 13.30 -27.64 -1.60
C GLN A 157 12.08 -28.50 -1.92
N THR A 158 11.12 -27.96 -2.68
CA THR A 158 9.95 -28.73 -3.13
C THR A 158 10.36 -29.91 -4.02
N LYS A 159 11.32 -29.72 -4.94
CA LYS A 159 11.84 -30.83 -5.77
C LYS A 159 12.50 -31.90 -4.91
N GLU A 160 13.34 -31.52 -3.96
CA GLU A 160 14.00 -32.46 -3.04
C GLU A 160 12.98 -33.27 -2.24
N ALA A 161 11.98 -32.61 -1.65
CA ALA A 161 10.90 -33.28 -0.93
C ALA A 161 10.11 -34.25 -1.82
N SER A 162 9.79 -33.85 -3.06
CA SER A 162 9.10 -34.70 -4.05
C SER A 162 9.89 -35.97 -4.39
N LEU A 163 11.23 -35.89 -4.44
CA LEU A 163 12.09 -37.04 -4.69
C LEU A 163 12.16 -38.00 -3.49
N LEU A 164 12.17 -37.46 -2.27
CA LEU A 164 12.14 -38.27 -1.04
C LEU A 164 10.81 -38.98 -0.85
N ALA A 165 9.68 -38.34 -1.17
CA ALA A 165 8.35 -38.92 -1.07
C ALA A 165 8.09 -40.08 -2.06
N LYS A 166 8.91 -40.21 -3.11
CA LYS A 166 8.81 -41.26 -4.15
C LYS A 166 9.72 -42.47 -3.89
N ARG A 167 10.54 -42.46 -2.83
CA ARG A 167 11.38 -43.59 -2.41
C ARG A 167 10.66 -44.50 -1.41
#